data_AF-A0A350IES9-F1
#
_entry.id   AF-A0A350IES9-F1
#
_cell.length_a   1.000
_cell.length_b   1.000
_cell.length_c   1.000
_cell.angle_alpha   90.00
_cell.angle_beta   90.00
_cell.angle_gamma   90.00
#
_symmetry.space_group_name_H-M   'P 1'
#
loop_
_entity.id
_entity.type
_entity.pdbx_description
1 polymer ?
#
loop_
_entity_poly.entity_id
_entity_poly.type
_entity_poly.pdbx_seq_one_letter_code
_entity_poly.pdbx_strand_id
1 'polypeptide(L)'
;MHIGIAGNIGSGKTTLTRMLAEHYGWTPKFEAVTYNPYLEDYYKDIKRWSFNLEVYFLTQRFKDVLEIANSEDVIIQDRTIFEGVNIFVANNKAMGNLTDRDYDTYMDLFRLMMSLVKAPDLLIYLRSSVPHLVAQIQKRGREYEKGIELD
;
A
#
# COMPACT_ATOMS: atom_id res chain seq x y z
N MET A 1 -8.14 -18.12 4.13
CA MET A 1 -6.68 -17.93 4.36
C MET A 1 -6.26 -16.71 3.58
N HIS A 2 -5.45 -15.83 4.16
CA HIS A 2 -5.02 -14.56 3.58
C HIS A 2 -3.50 -14.49 3.49
N ILE A 3 -2.98 -14.31 2.27
CA ILE A 3 -1.56 -14.15 2.00
C ILE A 3 -1.32 -12.75 1.44
N GLY A 4 -0.45 -11.97 2.08
CA GLY A 4 -0.06 -10.65 1.62
C GLY A 4 1.29 -10.68 0.90
N ILE A 5 1.43 -9.88 -0.16
CA ILE A 5 2.73 -9.62 -0.80
C ILE A 5 3.16 -8.19 -0.53
N ALA A 6 4.32 -8.03 0.11
CA ALA A 6 4.94 -6.75 0.42
C ALA A 6 6.19 -6.48 -0.40
N GLY A 7 6.54 -5.20 -0.56
CA GLY A 7 7.70 -4.77 -1.32
C GLY A 7 7.53 -3.38 -1.94
N ASN A 8 8.65 -2.78 -2.35
CA ASN A 8 8.66 -1.44 -2.93
C ASN A 8 7.94 -1.36 -4.29
N ILE A 9 7.64 -0.14 -4.73
CA ILE A 9 7.20 0.11 -6.11
C ILE A 9 8.30 -0.39 -7.05
N GLY A 10 7.94 -1.17 -8.07
CA GLY A 10 8.89 -1.79 -8.99
C GLY A 10 9.45 -3.15 -8.54
N SER A 11 9.08 -3.69 -7.37
CA SER A 11 9.63 -4.98 -6.89
C SER A 11 9.03 -6.24 -7.53
N GLY A 12 8.01 -6.12 -8.38
CA GLY A 12 7.36 -7.25 -9.05
C GLY A 12 6.19 -7.90 -8.28
N LYS A 13 5.65 -7.25 -7.24
CA LYS A 13 4.51 -7.79 -6.44
C LYS A 13 3.34 -8.26 -7.29
N THR A 14 2.80 -7.39 -8.15
CA THR A 14 1.66 -7.72 -9.03
C THR A 14 1.94 -8.94 -9.91
N THR A 15 3.18 -9.09 -10.38
CA THR A 15 3.61 -10.26 -11.17
C THR A 15 3.56 -11.52 -10.31
N LEU A 16 4.14 -11.49 -9.11
CA LEU A 16 4.13 -12.64 -8.21
C LEU A 16 2.70 -13.00 -7.77
N THR A 17 1.86 -12.02 -7.44
CA THR A 17 0.45 -12.24 -7.08
C THR A 17 -0.28 -13.02 -8.16
N ARG A 18 -0.11 -12.63 -9.43
CA ARG A 18 -0.71 -13.32 -10.57
C ARG A 18 -0.18 -14.76 -10.71
N MET A 19 1.14 -14.93 -10.67
CA MET A 19 1.76 -16.26 -10.81
C MET A 19 1.30 -17.24 -9.73
N LEU A 20 1.22 -16.78 -8.47
CA LEU A 20 0.78 -17.63 -7.37
C LEU A 20 -0.73 -17.91 -7.42
N ALA A 21 -1.54 -16.91 -7.79
CA ALA A 21 -2.97 -17.10 -8.00
C ALA A 21 -3.25 -18.15 -9.10
N GLU A 22 -2.57 -18.05 -10.25
CA GLU A 22 -2.69 -19.01 -11.36
C GLU A 22 -2.20 -20.41 -10.96
N HIS A 23 -1.07 -20.51 -10.25
CA HIS A 23 -0.48 -21.79 -9.88
C HIS A 23 -1.32 -22.56 -8.84
N TYR A 24 -1.85 -21.87 -7.83
CA TYR A 24 -2.57 -22.49 -6.71
C TYR A 24 -4.09 -22.38 -6.80
N GLY A 25 -4.63 -21.67 -7.80
CA GLY A 25 -6.06 -21.40 -7.91
C GLY A 25 -6.60 -20.47 -6.82
N TRP A 26 -5.76 -19.61 -6.24
CA TRP A 26 -6.17 -18.63 -5.23
C TRP A 26 -6.84 -17.42 -5.86
N THR A 27 -7.74 -16.77 -5.12
CA THR A 27 -8.40 -15.54 -5.55
C THR A 27 -7.42 -14.37 -5.41
N PRO A 28 -7.00 -13.71 -6.50
CA PRO A 28 -6.09 -12.57 -6.41
C PRO A 28 -6.86 -11.31 -6.03
N LYS A 29 -6.29 -10.51 -5.13
CA LYS A 29 -6.76 -9.16 -4.83
C LYS A 29 -5.67 -8.15 -5.19
N PHE A 30 -5.91 -7.37 -6.24
CA PHE A 30 -4.96 -6.36 -6.74
C PHE A 30 -5.28 -4.98 -6.15
N GLU A 31 -4.26 -4.12 -6.05
CA GLU A 31 -4.44 -2.71 -5.68
C GLU A 31 -5.39 -2.02 -6.68
N ALA A 32 -6.52 -1.53 -6.19
CA ALA A 32 -7.50 -0.86 -7.03
C ALA A 32 -6.94 0.47 -7.57
N VAL A 33 -6.99 0.66 -8.89
CA VAL A 33 -6.71 1.96 -9.52
C VAL A 33 -7.91 2.86 -9.29
N THR A 34 -8.01 3.43 -8.08
CA THR A 34 -9.08 4.36 -7.72
C THR A 34 -8.62 5.79 -7.93
N TYR A 35 -9.54 6.64 -8.41
CA TYR A 35 -9.34 8.07 -8.38
C TYR A 35 -9.28 8.53 -6.92
N ASN A 36 -8.10 8.93 -6.46
CA ASN A 36 -7.92 9.52 -5.15
C ASN A 36 -8.08 11.04 -5.27
N PRO A 37 -9.10 11.64 -4.63
CA PRO A 37 -9.41 13.06 -4.77
C PRO A 37 -8.32 13.97 -4.18
N TYR A 38 -7.43 13.45 -3.35
CA TYR A 38 -6.35 14.21 -2.70
C TYR A 38 -5.01 14.08 -3.43
N LEU A 39 -4.89 13.22 -4.44
CA LEU A 39 -3.60 12.89 -5.03
C LEU A 39 -2.98 14.08 -5.79
N GLU A 40 -3.79 14.81 -6.57
CA GLU A 40 -3.32 16.00 -7.27
C GLU A 40 -2.89 17.09 -6.29
N ASP A 41 -3.71 17.34 -5.27
CA ASP A 41 -3.43 18.34 -4.24
C ASP A 41 -2.21 17.99 -3.38
N TYR A 42 -2.00 16.71 -3.11
CA TYR A 42 -0.80 16.20 -2.44
C TYR A 42 0.47 16.57 -3.18
N TYR A 43 0.50 16.43 -4.51
CA TYR A 43 1.68 16.82 -5.27
C TYR A 43 1.87 18.35 -5.36
N LYS A 44 0.83 19.14 -5.12
CA LYS A 44 0.92 20.61 -5.04
C LYS A 44 1.41 21.10 -3.68
N ASP A 45 0.99 20.44 -2.60
CA ASP A 45 1.40 20.76 -1.23
C ASP A 45 1.37 19.50 -0.35
N ILE A 46 2.51 18.78 -0.36
CA ILE A 46 2.67 17.50 0.32
C ILE A 46 2.33 17.63 1.80
N LYS A 47 2.84 18.68 2.47
CA LYS A 47 2.66 18.84 3.91
C LYS A 47 1.21 19.12 4.29
N ARG A 48 0.50 19.93 3.49
CA ARG A 48 -0.93 20.22 3.74
C ARG A 48 -1.82 19.00 3.54
N TRP A 49 -1.52 18.15 2.56
CA TRP A 49 -2.44 17.12 2.09
C TRP A 49 -2.04 15.68 2.46
N SER A 50 -0.86 15.47 3.05
CA SER A 50 -0.39 14.15 3.50
C SER A 50 -1.40 13.44 4.37
N PHE A 51 -1.93 14.09 5.42
CA PHE A 51 -2.88 13.46 6.33
C PHE A 51 -4.16 13.02 5.59
N ASN A 52 -4.73 13.90 4.76
CA ASN A 52 -5.95 13.61 4.00
C ASN A 52 -5.75 12.44 3.03
N LEU A 53 -4.62 12.43 2.30
CA LEU A 53 -4.26 11.37 1.36
C LEU A 53 -4.13 10.02 2.09
N GLU A 54 -3.42 9.99 3.21
CA GLU A 54 -3.16 8.75 3.95
C GLU A 54 -4.44 8.20 4.59
N VAL A 55 -5.32 9.05 5.15
CA VAL A 55 -6.62 8.61 5.68
C VAL A 55 -7.52 8.05 4.59
N TYR A 56 -7.51 8.65 3.39
CA TYR A 56 -8.23 8.11 2.24
C TYR A 56 -7.72 6.71 1.88
N PHE A 57 -6.41 6.54 1.76
CA PHE A 57 -5.82 5.23 1.46
C PHE A 57 -6.08 4.20 2.56
N LEU A 58 -6.01 4.60 3.83
CA LEU A 58 -6.35 3.73 4.97
C LEU A 58 -7.77 3.19 4.83
N THR A 59 -8.73 4.06 4.48
CA THR A 59 -10.13 3.68 4.29
C THR A 59 -10.30 2.67 3.15
N GLN A 60 -9.67 2.90 1.99
CA GLN A 60 -9.77 1.96 0.86
C GLN A 60 -9.14 0.61 1.18
N ARG A 61 -7.92 0.61 1.74
CA ARG A 61 -7.22 -0.62 2.10
C ARG A 61 -7.95 -1.41 3.19
N PHE A 62 -8.63 -0.72 4.11
CA PHE A 62 -9.40 -1.41 5.14
C PHE A 62 -10.69 -2.06 4.60
N LYS A 63 -11.37 -1.44 3.64
CA LYS A 63 -12.47 -2.11 2.92
C LYS A 63 -11.98 -3.41 2.29
N ASP A 64 -10.79 -3.37 1.70
CA ASP A 64 -10.20 -4.58 1.12
C ASP A 64 -9.99 -5.68 2.16
N VAL A 65 -9.46 -5.33 3.33
CA VAL A 65 -9.23 -6.27 4.45
C VAL A 65 -10.55 -6.80 5.01
N LEU A 66 -11.59 -5.98 5.12
CA LEU A 66 -12.93 -6.42 5.54
C LEU A 66 -13.53 -7.42 4.55
N GLU A 67 -13.42 -7.17 3.25
CA GLU A 67 -13.88 -8.12 2.23
C GLU A 67 -13.12 -9.44 2.30
N ILE A 68 -11.80 -9.40 2.52
CA ILE A 68 -10.97 -10.60 2.72
C ILE A 68 -11.42 -11.36 3.97
N ALA A 69 -11.67 -10.66 5.08
CA ALA A 69 -12.07 -11.26 6.35
C ALA A 69 -13.44 -11.97 6.28
N ASN A 70 -14.32 -11.54 5.36
CA ASN A 70 -15.64 -12.13 5.13
C ASN A 70 -15.65 -13.18 4.01
N SER A 71 -14.51 -13.48 3.39
CA SER A 71 -14.40 -14.48 2.32
C SER A 71 -14.04 -15.86 2.87
N GLU A 72 -14.61 -16.90 2.26
CA GLU A 72 -14.23 -18.30 2.50
C GLU A 72 -13.06 -18.74 1.61
N ASP A 73 -12.68 -17.94 0.61
CA ASP A 73 -11.62 -18.26 -0.33
C ASP A 73 -10.21 -18.17 0.30
N VAL A 74 -9.25 -18.79 -0.38
CA VAL A 74 -7.84 -18.45 -0.19
C VAL A 74 -7.53 -17.23 -1.04
N ILE A 75 -7.17 -16.12 -0.38
CA ILE A 75 -6.89 -14.85 -1.05
C ILE A 75 -5.40 -14.55 -1.01
N ILE A 76 -4.85 -14.18 -2.15
CA ILE A 76 -3.52 -13.57 -2.26
C ILE A 76 -3.63 -12.10 -2.66
N GLN A 77 -3.09 -11.21 -1.83
CA GLN A 77 -3.22 -9.77 -1.97
C GLN A 77 -1.91 -9.12 -2.45
N ASP A 78 -1.98 -8.34 -3.52
CA ASP A 78 -0.94 -7.40 -3.92
C ASP A 78 -1.02 -6.14 -3.04
N ARG A 79 0.01 -5.93 -2.20
CA ARG A 79 0.13 -4.85 -1.21
C ARG A 79 -0.90 -4.93 -0.08
N THR A 80 -0.42 -5.00 1.15
CA THR A 80 -1.31 -5.01 2.32
C THR A 80 -1.49 -3.59 2.90
N ILE A 81 -2.40 -3.48 3.87
CA ILE A 81 -2.56 -2.25 4.66
C ILE A 81 -1.28 -1.84 5.40
N PHE A 82 -0.43 -2.82 5.74
CA PHE A 82 0.77 -2.59 6.56
C PHE A 82 1.83 -1.78 5.84
N GLU A 83 2.00 -1.93 4.52
CA GLU A 83 2.94 -1.07 3.78
C GLU A 83 2.45 0.38 3.75
N GLY A 84 1.15 0.60 3.64
CA GLY A 84 0.54 1.93 3.76
C GLY A 84 0.98 2.65 5.02
N VAL A 85 0.86 1.96 6.15
CA VAL A 85 1.14 2.52 7.47
C VAL A 85 2.64 2.57 7.79
N ASN A 86 3.31 1.43 7.72
CA ASN A 86 4.67 1.28 8.23
C ASN A 86 5.74 1.80 7.25
N ILE A 87 5.38 2.06 5.99
CA ILE A 87 6.30 2.62 5.00
C ILE A 87 5.86 4.04 4.63
N PHE A 88 4.68 4.23 4.04
CA PHE A 88 4.31 5.55 3.49
C PHE A 88 4.01 6.58 4.59
N VAL A 89 3.14 6.26 5.54
CA VAL A 89 2.81 7.18 6.64
C VAL A 89 4.03 7.42 7.53
N ALA A 90 4.78 6.37 7.86
CA ALA A 90 6.02 6.49 8.61
C ALA A 90 7.05 7.39 7.91
N ASN A 91 7.19 7.27 6.59
CA ASN A 91 8.07 8.13 5.80
C ASN A 91 7.58 9.59 5.76
N ASN A 92 6.28 9.81 5.54
CA ASN A 92 5.68 11.14 5.60
C ASN A 92 5.87 11.80 6.97
N LYS A 93 5.83 11.02 8.05
CA LYS A 93 6.18 11.49 9.39
C LYS A 93 7.66 11.85 9.51
N ALA A 94 8.56 10.97 9.07
CA ALA A 94 10.01 11.20 9.12
C ALA A 94 10.46 12.42 8.30
N MET A 95 9.81 12.68 7.17
CA MET A 95 10.05 13.84 6.31
C MET A 95 9.43 15.15 6.83
N GLY A 96 8.67 15.10 7.94
CA GLY A 96 8.00 16.28 8.51
C GLY A 96 6.74 16.72 7.75
N ASN A 97 6.19 15.86 6.89
CA ASN A 97 4.94 16.08 6.17
C ASN A 97 3.71 15.77 7.05
N LEU A 98 3.89 15.02 8.14
CA LEU A 98 2.86 14.78 9.16
C LEU A 98 3.31 15.34 10.52
N THR A 99 2.43 16.12 11.15
CA THR A 99 2.64 16.56 12.53
C THR A 99 2.56 15.37 13.50
N ASP A 100 3.05 15.50 14.74
CA ASP A 100 2.87 14.44 15.76
C ASP A 100 1.38 14.16 15.98
N ARG A 101 0.58 15.23 16.10
CA ARG A 101 -0.88 15.14 16.28
C ARG A 101 -1.56 14.35 15.17
N ASP A 102 -1.25 14.65 13.91
CA ASP A 102 -1.88 13.99 12.76
C ASP A 102 -1.43 12.54 12.64
N TYR A 103 -0.15 12.26 12.93
CA TYR A 103 0.37 10.89 12.96
C TYR A 103 -0.29 10.05 14.06
N ASP A 104 -0.40 10.58 15.27
CA ASP A 104 -1.04 9.89 16.40
C ASP A 104 -2.52 9.62 16.11
N THR A 105 -3.22 10.63 15.56
CA THR A 105 -4.63 10.49 15.13
C THR A 105 -4.79 9.40 14.07
N TYR A 106 -3.90 9.37 13.07
CA TYR A 106 -3.88 8.33 12.04
C TYR A 106 -3.64 6.94 12.65
N MET A 107 -2.67 6.82 13.56
CA MET A 107 -2.31 5.54 14.17
C MET A 107 -3.42 5.00 15.08
N ASP A 108 -4.14 5.86 15.78
CA ASP A 108 -5.30 5.45 16.58
C ASP A 108 -6.45 4.95 15.70
N LEU A 109 -6.73 5.61 14.57
CA LEU A 109 -7.67 5.11 13.57
C LEU A 109 -7.24 3.75 13.03
N PHE A 110 -5.98 3.61 12.62
CA PHE A 110 -5.44 2.35 12.12
C PHE A 110 -5.57 1.21 13.14
N ARG A 111 -5.19 1.45 14.41
CA ARG A 111 -5.28 0.43 15.48
C ARG A 111 -6.71 0.02 15.74
N LEU A 112 -7.63 0.97 15.82
CA LEU A 112 -9.06 0.70 16.02
C LEU A 112 -9.60 -0.15 14.86
N MET A 113 -9.33 0.24 13.63
CA MET A 113 -9.77 -0.49 12.44
C MET A 113 -9.19 -1.92 12.42
N MET A 114 -7.88 -2.06 12.68
CA MET A 114 -7.23 -3.38 12.71
C MET A 114 -7.73 -4.29 13.85
N SER A 115 -8.29 -3.75 14.93
CA SER A 115 -8.90 -4.58 15.98
C SER A 115 -10.15 -5.34 15.53
N LEU A 116 -10.75 -4.95 14.39
CA LEU A 116 -11.96 -5.57 13.84
C LEU A 116 -11.66 -6.70 12.84
N VAL A 117 -10.40 -6.89 12.46
CA VAL A 117 -9.97 -7.80 11.40
C VAL A 117 -8.72 -8.57 11.80
N LYS A 118 -8.38 -9.61 11.04
CA LYS A 118 -7.12 -10.35 11.23
C LYS A 118 -6.07 -9.88 10.25
N ALA A 119 -4.80 -9.94 10.68
CA ALA A 119 -3.66 -9.79 9.78
C ALA A 119 -3.58 -11.01 8.83
N PRO A 120 -2.84 -10.90 7.70
CA PRO A 120 -2.56 -12.03 6.84
C PRO A 120 -1.94 -13.20 7.62
N ASP A 121 -2.30 -14.42 7.23
CA ASP A 121 -1.71 -15.66 7.73
C ASP A 121 -0.23 -15.79 7.31
N LEU A 122 0.13 -15.20 6.16
CA LEU A 122 1.49 -15.15 5.62
C LEU A 122 1.75 -13.81 4.94
N LEU A 123 2.93 -13.24 5.19
CA LEU A 123 3.44 -12.07 4.48
C LEU A 123 4.71 -12.43 3.69
N ILE A 124 4.66 -12.31 2.36
CA ILE A 124 5.77 -12.54 1.45
C ILE A 124 6.42 -11.19 1.13
N TYR A 125 7.66 -10.99 1.56
CA TYR A 125 8.40 -9.75 1.28
C TYR A 125 9.33 -9.90 0.07
N LEU A 126 9.06 -9.14 -0.99
CA LEU A 126 9.91 -9.01 -2.16
C LEU A 126 10.96 -7.92 -1.95
N ARG A 127 12.18 -8.36 -1.62
CA ARG A 127 13.36 -7.51 -1.53
C ARG A 127 14.00 -7.34 -2.91
N SER A 128 14.32 -6.10 -3.28
CA SER A 128 15.04 -5.78 -4.50
C SER A 128 15.97 -4.58 -4.27
N SER A 129 17.00 -4.44 -5.09
CA SER A 129 17.95 -3.32 -5.01
C SER A 129 17.35 -2.05 -5.59
N VAL A 130 17.73 -0.88 -5.08
CA VAL A 130 17.26 0.42 -5.61
C VAL A 130 17.47 0.54 -7.13
N PRO A 131 18.66 0.21 -7.69
CA PRO A 131 18.84 0.26 -9.15
C PRO A 131 17.84 -0.60 -9.93
N HIS A 132 17.48 -1.77 -9.40
CA HIS A 132 16.50 -2.63 -10.04
C HIS A 132 15.09 -2.04 -9.95
N LEU A 133 14.70 -1.51 -8.79
CA LEU A 133 13.40 -0.85 -8.60
C LEU A 133 13.22 0.31 -9.58
N VAL A 134 14.24 1.16 -9.70
CA VAL A 134 14.26 2.30 -10.62
C VAL A 134 14.09 1.84 -12.07
N ALA A 135 14.86 0.83 -12.50
CA ALA A 135 14.75 0.30 -13.85
C ALA A 135 13.34 -0.21 -14.17
N GLN A 136 12.66 -0.85 -13.20
CA GLN A 136 11.28 -1.32 -13.37
C GLN A 136 10.27 -0.17 -13.44
N ILE A 137 10.42 0.86 -12.60
CA ILE A 137 9.57 2.06 -12.61
C ILE A 137 9.69 2.78 -13.96
N GLN A 138 10.92 3.04 -14.40
CA GLN A 138 11.21 3.69 -15.69
C GLN A 138 10.66 2.88 -16.87
N LYS A 139 10.85 1.56 -16.87
CA LYS A 139 10.32 0.67 -17.92
C LYS A 139 8.78 0.72 -18.00
N ARG A 140 8.09 0.89 -16.87
CA ARG A 140 6.63 0.98 -16.82
C ARG A 140 6.08 2.34 -17.23
N GLY A 141 6.83 3.42 -16.98
CA GLY A 141 6.58 4.75 -17.54
C GLY A 141 5.25 5.40 -17.13
N ARG A 142 4.75 5.18 -15.91
CA ARG A 142 3.50 5.82 -15.45
C ARG A 142 3.71 7.32 -15.25
N GLU A 143 2.81 8.15 -15.78
CA GLU A 143 2.93 9.62 -15.77
C GLU A 143 3.19 10.20 -14.36
N TYR A 144 2.49 9.69 -13.34
CA TYR A 144 2.65 10.15 -11.95
C TYR A 144 3.92 9.66 -11.24
N GLU A 145 4.69 8.75 -11.85
CA GLU A 145 5.94 8.23 -11.27
C GLU A 145 7.18 8.96 -11.80
N LYS A 146 7.01 9.84 -12.80
CA LYS A 146 8.13 10.57 -13.44
C LYS A 146 8.83 11.58 -12.52
N GLY A 147 8.21 11.94 -11.38
CA GLY A 147 8.75 12.89 -10.40
C GLY A 147 9.34 12.25 -9.14
N ILE A 148 9.51 10.92 -9.09
CA ILE A 148 10.16 10.27 -7.95
C ILE A 148 11.66 10.60 -8.01
N GLU A 149 12.11 11.52 -7.15
CA GLU A 149 13.54 11.80 -6.94
C GLU A 149 14.23 10.57 -6.32
N LEU A 150 15.44 10.28 -6.78
CA LEU A 150 16.17 9.01 -6.54
C LEU A 150 17.34 9.14 -5.57
N ASP A 151 17.37 10.21 -4.78
CA ASP A 151 18.46 10.51 -3.84
C ASP A 151 18.38 9.67 -2.56
#